data_AF-A0A821KU15-F1
#
_entry.id   AF-A0A821KU15-F1
#
_cell.length_a   1.000
_cell.length_b   1.000
_cell.length_c   1.000
_cell.angle_alpha   90.00
_cell.angle_beta   90.00
_cell.angle_gamma   90.00
#
_symmetry.space_group_name_H-M   'P 1'
#
loop_
_entity.id
_entity.type
_entity.pdbx_description
1 polymer ?
#
loop_
_entity_poly.entity_id
_entity_poly.type
_entity_poly.pdbx_seq_one_letter_code
_entity_poly.pdbx_strand_id
1 'polypeptide(L)'
;LVNPSNTNEEAIANAIKKHLANVPGIPFIDIVREAFKLKKFIVVRKLLDVKVSLRDQIDMLLMLNDKEEALTKALSSGDTDLALFVLMRIKSSESLSDYMLRLQRVKSLPLKLHLQATDFNFA
;
A
#
# COMPACT_ATOMS: atom_id res chain seq x y z
N LEU A 1 -3.76 26.39 5.37
CA LEU A 1 -3.23 27.02 4.14
C LEU A 1 -2.70 25.90 3.25
N VAL A 2 -3.23 25.73 2.04
CA VAL A 2 -2.77 24.68 1.11
C VAL A 2 -1.47 25.13 0.48
N ASN A 3 -0.41 24.31 0.55
CA ASN A 3 0.87 24.62 -0.09
C ASN A 3 0.71 24.68 -1.62
N PRO A 4 1.21 25.72 -2.30
CA PRO A 4 1.07 25.85 -3.76
C PRO A 4 1.73 24.68 -4.54
N SER A 5 2.73 24.01 -3.95
CA SER A 5 3.31 22.77 -4.49
C SER A 5 2.29 21.63 -4.55
N ASN A 6 1.43 21.52 -3.53
CA ASN A 6 0.42 20.47 -3.44
C ASN A 6 -0.67 20.72 -4.50
N THR A 7 -1.10 21.97 -4.67
CA THR A 7 -2.04 22.35 -5.72
C THR A 7 -1.52 21.98 -7.12
N ASN A 8 -0.20 22.12 -7.35
CA ASN A 8 0.41 21.73 -8.61
C ASN A 8 0.42 20.20 -8.80
N GLU A 9 0.75 19.43 -7.77
CA GLU A 9 0.68 17.96 -7.83
C GLU A 9 -0.74 17.44 -8.04
N GLU A 10 -1.73 18.08 -7.45
CA GLU A 10 -3.13 17.74 -7.68
C GLU A 10 -3.56 18.01 -9.13
N ALA A 11 -3.16 19.14 -9.70
CA ALA A 11 -3.41 19.45 -11.10
C ALA A 11 -2.74 18.44 -12.03
N ILE A 12 -1.49 18.05 -11.74
CA ILE A 12 -0.73 17.02 -12.46
C ILE A 12 -1.46 15.68 -12.42
N ALA A 13 -1.88 15.22 -11.23
CA ALA A 13 -2.59 13.96 -11.10
C ALA A 13 -3.90 13.93 -11.91
N ASN A 14 -4.65 15.03 -11.89
CA ASN A 14 -5.89 15.16 -12.66
C ASN A 14 -5.62 15.18 -14.17
N ALA A 15 -4.57 15.87 -14.63
CA ALA A 15 -4.17 15.88 -16.03
C ALA A 15 -3.78 14.47 -16.50
N ILE A 16 -2.96 13.74 -15.73
CA ILE A 16 -2.57 12.36 -16.03
C ILE A 16 -3.81 11.47 -16.17
N LYS A 17 -4.74 11.52 -15.21
CA LYS A 17 -6.00 10.74 -15.26
C LYS A 17 -6.80 11.05 -16.52
N LYS A 18 -6.95 12.34 -16.85
CA LYS A 18 -7.72 12.79 -18.02
C LYS A 18 -7.08 12.35 -19.33
N HIS A 19 -5.76 12.52 -19.47
CA HIS A 19 -5.06 12.22 -20.72
C HIS A 19 -4.89 10.72 -20.95
N LEU A 20 -4.69 9.93 -19.89
CA LEU A 20 -4.46 8.49 -20.00
C LEU A 20 -5.72 7.64 -19.85
N ALA A 21 -6.88 8.24 -19.59
CA ALA A 21 -8.16 7.51 -19.57
C ALA A 21 -8.39 6.75 -20.88
N ASN A 22 -7.97 7.34 -22.00
CA ASN A 22 -8.26 6.88 -23.37
C ASN A 22 -7.03 6.39 -24.14
N VAL A 23 -5.85 6.31 -23.50
CA VAL A 23 -4.63 5.84 -24.15
C VAL A 23 -4.40 4.37 -23.76
N PRO A 24 -4.60 3.41 -24.68
CA PRO A 24 -4.30 2.01 -24.42
C PRO A 24 -2.79 1.76 -24.34
N GLY A 25 -2.38 0.78 -23.55
CA GLY A 25 -1.00 0.27 -23.54
C GLY A 25 -0.03 0.92 -22.55
N ILE A 26 -0.42 1.99 -21.84
CA ILE A 26 0.41 2.57 -20.79
C ILE A 26 -0.09 2.09 -19.41
N PRO A 27 0.68 1.26 -18.69
CA PRO A 27 0.28 0.81 -17.37
C PRO A 27 0.46 1.94 -16.35
N PHE A 28 -0.60 2.22 -15.58
CA PHE A 28 -0.59 3.31 -14.59
C PHE A 28 0.51 3.14 -13.52
N ILE A 29 0.91 1.90 -13.22
CA ILE A 29 1.95 1.62 -12.23
C ILE A 29 3.31 2.21 -12.61
N ASP A 30 3.66 2.29 -13.90
CA ASP A 30 4.95 2.84 -14.31
C ASP A 30 5.01 4.35 -14.07
N ILE A 31 3.89 5.04 -14.28
CA ILE A 31 3.75 6.47 -13.97
C ILE A 31 3.80 6.70 -12.46
N VAL A 32 3.15 5.84 -11.68
CA VAL A 32 3.21 5.89 -10.21
C VAL A 32 4.65 5.70 -9.72
N ARG A 33 5.40 4.73 -10.27
CA ARG A 33 6.81 4.51 -9.94
C ARG A 33 7.66 5.72 -10.28
N GLU A 34 7.43 6.36 -11.42
CA GLU A 34 8.18 7.55 -11.82
C GLU A 34 7.84 8.75 -10.92
N ALA A 35 6.57 8.96 -10.59
CA ALA A 35 6.14 9.97 -9.63
C ALA A 35 6.76 9.75 -8.24
N PHE A 36 6.89 8.49 -7.80
CA PHE A 36 7.55 8.14 -6.55
C PHE A 36 9.04 8.50 -6.56
N LYS A 37 9.78 8.19 -7.63
CA LYS A 37 11.20 8.60 -7.78
C LYS A 37 11.37 10.13 -7.71
N LEU A 38 10.42 10.87 -8.28
CA LEU A 38 10.37 12.34 -8.23
C LEU A 38 9.82 12.90 -6.91
N LYS A 39 9.54 12.05 -5.91
CA LYS A 39 8.98 12.39 -4.59
C LYS A 39 7.63 13.13 -4.67
N LYS A 40 6.84 12.86 -5.71
CA LYS A 40 5.51 13.43 -5.96
C LYS A 40 4.42 12.59 -5.29
N PHE A 41 4.44 12.54 -3.96
CA PHE A 41 3.63 11.60 -3.19
C PHE A 41 2.11 11.84 -3.32
N ILE A 42 1.66 13.07 -3.60
CA ILE A 42 0.23 13.35 -3.83
C ILE A 42 -0.21 12.73 -5.15
N VAL A 43 0.64 12.82 -6.19
CA VAL A 43 0.41 12.16 -7.48
C VAL A 43 0.36 10.65 -7.30
N VAL A 44 1.33 10.07 -6.60
CA VAL A 44 1.38 8.64 -6.29
C VAL A 44 0.07 8.19 -5.65
N ARG A 45 -0.36 8.81 -4.54
CA ARG A 45 -1.61 8.44 -3.87
C ARG A 45 -2.83 8.58 -4.77
N LYS A 46 -2.96 9.69 -5.50
CA LYS A 46 -4.14 9.90 -6.36
C LYS A 46 -4.24 8.91 -7.51
N LEU A 47 -3.13 8.41 -8.03
CA LEU A 47 -3.11 7.48 -9.17
C LEU A 47 -3.21 6.02 -8.74
N LEU A 48 -2.82 5.69 -7.50
CA LEU A 48 -2.77 4.32 -7.00
C LEU A 48 -4.14 3.61 -7.06
N ASP A 49 -5.23 4.29 -6.72
CA ASP A 49 -6.56 3.66 -6.64
C ASP A 49 -7.28 3.52 -7.99
N VAL A 50 -6.73 4.04 -9.10
CA VAL A 50 -7.49 4.20 -10.35
C VAL A 50 -7.46 2.95 -11.24
N LYS A 51 -6.25 2.47 -11.58
CA LYS A 51 -6.05 1.38 -12.56
C LYS A 51 -4.87 0.48 -12.21
N VAL A 52 -4.36 0.56 -10.99
CA VAL A 52 -3.23 -0.26 -10.53
C VAL A 52 -3.77 -1.53 -9.90
N SER A 53 -3.14 -2.69 -10.17
CA SER A 53 -3.53 -3.96 -9.56
C SER A 53 -3.38 -3.89 -8.04
N LEU A 54 -4.22 -4.58 -7.28
CA LEU A 54 -4.15 -4.52 -5.81
C LEU A 54 -2.75 -4.89 -5.27
N ARG A 55 -2.09 -5.86 -5.89
CA ARG A 55 -0.71 -6.26 -5.54
C ARG A 55 0.28 -5.10 -5.75
N ASP A 56 0.24 -4.45 -6.91
CA ASP A 56 1.08 -3.29 -7.18
C ASP A 56 0.77 -2.10 -6.25
N GLN A 57 -0.50 -1.91 -5.88
CA GLN A 57 -0.88 -0.89 -4.90
C GLN A 57 -0.25 -1.18 -3.53
N ILE A 58 -0.35 -2.42 -3.07
CA ILE A 58 0.23 -2.87 -1.80
C ILE A 58 1.75 -2.71 -1.82
N ASP A 59 2.43 -3.12 -2.89
CA ASP A 59 3.87 -2.93 -3.03
C ASP A 59 4.27 -1.46 -2.92
N MET A 60 3.51 -0.57 -3.58
CA MET A 60 3.76 0.87 -3.50
C MET A 60 3.50 1.45 -2.10
N LEU A 61 2.44 1.00 -1.41
CA LEU A 61 2.16 1.41 -0.03
C LEU A 61 3.28 0.98 0.92
N LEU A 62 3.83 -0.22 0.73
CA LEU A 62 4.99 -0.68 1.49
C LEU A 62 6.23 0.18 1.20
N MET A 63 6.45 0.58 -0.05
CA MET A 63 7.54 1.51 -0.42
C MET A 63 7.36 2.92 0.17
N LEU A 64 6.11 3.37 0.34
CA LEU A 64 5.75 4.62 1.03
C LEU A 64 5.82 4.51 2.55
N ASN A 65 6.13 3.32 3.10
CA ASN A 65 6.07 3.00 4.52
C ASN A 65 4.64 3.09 5.12
N ASP A 66 3.60 3.06 4.29
CA ASP A 66 2.17 3.04 4.66
C ASP A 66 1.70 1.60 4.97
N LYS A 67 2.39 0.94 5.91
CA LYS A 67 2.22 -0.50 6.22
C LYS A 67 0.83 -0.87 6.74
N GLU A 68 0.20 0.00 7.54
CA GLU A 68 -1.16 -0.27 8.07
C GLU A 68 -2.21 -0.29 6.96
N GLU A 69 -2.09 0.63 5.99
CA GLU A 69 -2.98 0.69 4.85
C GLU A 69 -2.77 -0.52 3.93
N ALA A 70 -1.51 -0.88 3.67
CA ALA A 70 -1.18 -2.08 2.90
C ALA A 70 -1.80 -3.34 3.50
N LEU A 71 -1.67 -3.53 4.82
CA LEU A 71 -2.22 -4.69 5.52
C LEU A 71 -3.76 -4.66 5.53
N THR A 72 -4.36 -3.50 5.78
CA THR A 72 -5.82 -3.33 5.78
C THR A 72 -6.42 -3.64 4.40
N LYS A 73 -5.82 -3.13 3.32
CA LYS A 73 -6.26 -3.41 1.95
C LYS A 73 -6.10 -4.89 1.59
N ALA A 74 -4.97 -5.51 1.94
CA ALA A 74 -4.73 -6.93 1.71
C ALA A 74 -5.78 -7.81 2.41
N LEU A 75 -6.06 -7.55 3.69
CA LEU A 75 -7.08 -8.30 4.44
C LEU A 75 -8.49 -8.10 3.89
N SER A 76 -8.81 -6.87 3.49
CA SER A 76 -10.13 -6.53 2.93
C SER A 76 -10.39 -7.22 1.59
N SER A 77 -9.33 -7.63 0.88
CA SER A 77 -9.44 -8.36 -0.38
C SER A 77 -9.84 -9.83 -0.22
N GLY A 78 -9.69 -10.39 0.99
CA GLY A 78 -9.86 -11.82 1.24
C GLY A 78 -8.75 -12.72 0.67
N ASP A 79 -7.80 -12.17 -0.09
CA ASP A 79 -6.62 -12.89 -0.58
C ASP A 79 -5.65 -13.14 0.57
N THR A 80 -5.64 -14.38 1.05
CA THR A 80 -4.82 -14.80 2.19
C THR A 80 -3.34 -14.79 1.84
N ASP A 81 -2.96 -15.10 0.60
CA ASP A 81 -1.57 -15.08 0.16
C ASP A 81 -1.04 -13.64 0.12
N LEU A 82 -1.89 -12.69 -0.30
CA LEU A 82 -1.55 -11.27 -0.30
C LEU A 82 -1.46 -10.70 1.11
N ALA A 83 -2.36 -11.09 2.02
CA ALA A 83 -2.26 -10.72 3.44
C ALA A 83 -0.98 -11.28 4.08
N LEU A 84 -0.66 -12.55 3.83
CA LEU A 84 0.56 -13.19 4.33
C LEU A 84 1.82 -12.52 3.76
N PHE A 85 1.80 -12.18 2.47
CA PHE A 85 2.88 -11.44 1.82
C PHE A 85 3.17 -10.11 2.54
N VAL A 86 2.12 -9.33 2.86
CA VAL A 86 2.28 -8.06 3.60
C VAL A 86 2.85 -8.29 5.00
N LEU A 87 2.32 -9.27 5.73
CA LEU A 87 2.80 -9.61 7.07
C LEU A 87 4.29 -9.99 7.07
N MET A 88 4.73 -10.81 6.11
CA MET A 88 6.14 -11.18 5.97
C MET A 88 7.03 -9.96 5.69
N ARG A 89 6.59 -9.06 4.82
CA ARG A 89 7.33 -7.82 4.51
C ARG A 89 7.46 -6.92 5.74
N ILE A 90 6.38 -6.74 6.49
CA ILE A 90 6.41 -5.94 7.73
C ILE A 90 7.37 -6.58 8.74
N LYS A 91 7.24 -7.89 9.00
CA LYS A 91 8.10 -8.64 9.93
C LYS A 91 9.59 -8.52 9.58
N SER A 92 9.94 -8.54 8.30
CA SER A 92 11.34 -8.39 7.86
C SER A 92 11.92 -6.98 8.05
N SER A 93 11.06 -5.98 8.27
CA SER A 93 11.44 -4.56 8.30
C SER A 93 11.29 -3.90 9.68
N GLU A 94 10.76 -4.60 10.68
CA GLU A 94 10.42 -4.06 11.99
C GLU A 94 11.04 -4.91 13.12
N SER A 95 11.18 -4.31 14.30
CA SER A 95 11.46 -5.07 15.52
C SER A 95 10.27 -6.00 15.83
N LEU A 96 10.53 -7.10 16.55
CA LEU A 96 9.45 -7.99 16.97
C LEU A 96 8.38 -7.26 17.77
N SER A 97 8.77 -6.33 18.64
CA SER A 97 7.85 -5.51 19.44
C SER A 97 6.94 -4.64 18.58
N ASP A 98 7.50 -3.94 17.59
CA ASP A 98 6.72 -3.08 16.69
C ASP A 98 5.74 -3.89 15.83
N TYR A 99 6.22 -5.04 15.33
CA TYR A 99 5.40 -5.98 14.58
C TYR A 99 4.19 -6.45 15.41
N MET A 100 4.43 -6.89 16.65
CA MET A 100 3.37 -7.36 17.55
C MET A 100 2.35 -6.26 17.88
N LEU A 101 2.81 -5.04 18.18
CA LEU A 101 1.93 -3.89 18.42
C LEU A 101 1.09 -3.55 17.17
N ARG A 102 1.61 -3.77 15.97
CA ARG A 102 0.86 -3.59 14.73
C ARG A 102 -0.22 -4.66 14.56
N LEU A 103 0.11 -5.93 14.81
CA LEU A 103 -0.87 -7.03 14.73
C LEU A 103 -2.06 -6.79 15.67
N GLN A 104 -1.81 -6.30 16.88
CA GLN A 104 -2.87 -6.00 17.86
C GLN A 104 -3.83 -4.89 17.41
N ARG A 105 -3.38 -3.95 16.59
CA ARG A 105 -4.20 -2.85 16.07
C ARG A 105 -5.16 -3.30 14.97
N VAL A 106 -4.85 -4.42 14.31
CA VAL A 106 -5.68 -4.93 13.22
C VAL A 106 -6.77 -5.84 13.76
N LYS A 107 -8.02 -5.35 13.73
CA LYS A 107 -9.20 -6.11 14.13
C LYS A 107 -9.69 -7.03 12.99
N SER A 108 -8.88 -8.01 12.55
CA SER A 108 -9.29 -8.95 11.50
C SER A 108 -9.13 -10.42 11.91
N LEU A 109 -10.05 -11.27 11.44
CA LEU A 109 -10.14 -12.70 11.77
C LEU A 109 -8.91 -13.51 11.30
N PRO A 110 -8.31 -13.28 10.12
CA PRO A 110 -7.10 -13.99 9.69
C PRO A 110 -5.89 -13.74 10.59
N LEU A 111 -5.78 -12.55 11.20
CA LEU A 111 -4.69 -12.25 12.14
C LEU A 111 -4.84 -12.97 13.48
N LYS A 112 -6.07 -13.20 13.96
CA LYS A 112 -6.29 -14.01 15.16
C LYS A 112 -5.75 -15.42 14.97
N LEU A 113 -5.95 -16.02 13.79
CA LEU A 113 -5.40 -17.34 13.47
C LEU A 113 -3.87 -17.34 13.45
N HIS A 114 -3.23 -16.29 12.88
CA HIS A 114 -1.78 -16.20 12.86
C HIS A 114 -1.17 -16.01 14.26
N LEU A 115 -1.75 -15.15 15.10
CA LEU A 115 -1.32 -14.94 16.48
C LEU A 115 -1.44 -16.23 17.31
N GLN A 116 -2.57 -16.94 17.19
CA GLN A 116 -2.77 -18.22 17.84
C GLN A 116 -1.76 -19.27 17.37
N ALA A 117 -1.46 -19.33 16.06
CA ALA A 117 -0.46 -20.27 15.52
C ALA A 117 0.97 -19.97 15.98
N THR A 118 1.31 -18.70 16.23
CA THR A 118 2.63 -18.34 16.79
C THR A 118 2.77 -18.65 18.27
N ASP A 119 1.69 -18.63 19.04
CA ASP A 119 1.70 -19.05 20.45
C ASP A 119 2.01 -20.55 20.61
N PHE A 120 1.81 -21.37 19.57
CA PHE A 120 2.16 -22.80 19.55
C PHE A 120 3.63 -23.09 19.21
N ASN A 121 4.43 -22.11 18.77
CA ASN A 121 5.83 -22.32 18.37
C ASN A 121 6.85 -21.88 19.45
N PHE A 122 6.40 -21.65 20.70
CA PHE A 122 7.26 -21.36 21.86
C PHE A 122 7.12 -22.41 22.98
N ALA A 123 6.81 -23.65 22.64
CA ALA A 123 6.87 -24.80 23.55
C ALA A 123 8.00 -25.77 23.13
#